data_AF-A0A6V7KAX9-F1
#
_entry.id   AF-A0A6V7KAX9-F1
#
_cell.length_a   1.000
_cell.length_b   1.000
_cell.length_c   1.000
_cell.angle_alpha   90.00
_cell.angle_beta   90.00
_cell.angle_gamma   90.00
#
_symmetry.space_group_name_H-M   'P 1'
#
loop_
_entity.id
_entity.type
_entity.pdbx_description
1 polymer ?
#
loop_
_entity_poly.entity_id
_entity_poly.type
_entity_poly.pdbx_seq_one_letter_code
_entity_poly.pdbx_strand_id
1 'polypeptide(L)' 'ACRTTRWSKFGPCSVTCGRGTRMKQRSYKDDRAAAAFGCNVELTKKEECMEVGPN' A
#
# COMPACT_ATOMS: atom_id res chain seq x y z
N ALA A 1 -10.79 -15.82 8.09
CA ALA A 1 -9.45 -16.23 7.60
C ALA A 1 -8.72 -15.09 6.88
N CYS A 2 -9.33 -14.34 5.95
CA CYS A 2 -8.64 -13.29 5.18
C CYS A 2 -8.57 -11.91 5.88
N ARG A 3 -8.27 -11.85 7.18
CA ARG A 3 -8.14 -10.55 7.87
C ARG A 3 -6.78 -9.94 7.54
N THR A 4 -6.78 -8.65 7.18
CA THR A 4 -5.55 -7.88 6.94
C THR A 4 -5.27 -6.91 8.08
N THR A 5 -4.01 -6.52 8.21
CA THR A 5 -3.58 -5.45 9.10
C THR A 5 -4.08 -4.11 8.56
N ARG A 6 -3.99 -3.06 9.40
CA ARG A 6 -4.25 -1.71 8.92
C ARG A 6 -3.21 -1.35 7.85
N TRP A 7 -3.64 -0.56 6.88
CA TRP A 7 -2.72 -0.01 5.89
C TRP A 7 -1.61 0.78 6.56
N SER A 8 -0.37 0.55 6.13
CA SER A 8 0.74 1.44 6.46
C SER A 8 0.49 2.84 5.89
N LYS A 9 1.21 3.82 6.43
CA LYS A 9 1.27 5.16 5.83
C LYS A 9 1.75 5.04 4.38
N PHE A 10 1.28 5.94 3.53
CA PHE A 10 1.82 6.02 2.18
C PHE A 10 3.32 6.32 2.25
N GLY A 11 4.08 5.63 1.40
CA GLY A 11 5.47 5.97 1.15
C GLY A 11 5.59 7.34 0.48
N PRO A 12 6.83 7.81 0.27
CA PRO A 12 7.07 9.04 -0.48
C PRO A 12 6.44 8.93 -1.88
N CYS A 13 6.03 10.07 -2.41
CA CYS A 13 5.60 10.12 -3.79
C CYS A 13 6.78 9.74 -4.70
N SER A 14 6.50 9.05 -5.80
CA SER A 14 7.52 8.65 -6.77
C SER A 14 8.24 9.82 -7.44
N VAL A 15 7.69 11.03 -7.33
CA VAL A 15 8.27 12.27 -7.85
C VAL A 15 8.48 13.22 -6.69
N THR A 16 9.47 14.11 -6.82
CA THR A 16 9.71 15.18 -5.87
C THR A 16 8.98 16.48 -6.25
N CYS A 17 8.44 16.57 -7.47
CA CYS A 17 7.62 17.69 -7.92
C CYS A 17 6.59 17.24 -8.97
N GLY A 18 5.42 17.88 -8.96
CA GLY A 18 4.34 17.60 -9.90
C GLY A 18 3.53 16.34 -9.54
N ARG A 19 2.94 15.72 -10.57
CA ARG A 19 2.10 14.53 -10.42
C ARG A 19 2.95 13.28 -10.38
N GLY A 20 2.86 12.53 -9.30
CA GLY A 20 3.48 11.22 -9.15
C GLY A 20 2.51 10.19 -8.60
N THR A 21 3.07 9.09 -8.14
CA THR A 21 2.29 8.03 -7.50
C THR A 21 2.96 7.59 -6.22
N ARG A 22 2.15 7.34 -5.18
CA ARG A 22 2.60 6.85 -3.89
C ARG A 22 1.99 5.48 -3.66
N MET A 23 2.71 4.64 -2.94
CA MET A 23 2.29 3.28 -2.64
C MET A 23 2.21 3.07 -1.14
N LYS A 24 1.28 2.23 -0.73
CA LYS A 24 1.21 1.72 0.64
C LYS A 24 1.03 0.22 0.63
N GLN A 25 1.53 -0.42 1.68
CA GLN A 25 1.46 -1.86 1.84
C GLN A 25 0.72 -2.20 3.13
N ARG A 26 0.09 -3.37 3.13
CA ARG A 26 -0.47 -4.05 4.31
C ARG A 26 -0.13 -5.53 4.23
N SER A 27 -0.36 -6.25 5.31
CA SER A 27 -0.11 -7.69 5.39
C SER A 27 -1.34 -8.40 5.90
N TYR A 28 -1.39 -9.73 5.77
CA TYR A 28 -2.39 -10.50 6.48
C TYR A 28 -2.11 -10.46 7.98
N LYS A 29 -3.17 -10.48 8.78
CA LYS A 29 -3.03 -10.70 10.23
C LYS A 29 -2.50 -12.11 10.52
N ASP A 30 -2.92 -13.06 9.69
CA ASP A 30 -2.58 -14.46 9.80
C ASP A 30 -2.19 -14.99 8.41
N ASP A 31 -0.90 -14.90 8.08
CA ASP A 31 -0.39 -15.28 6.75
C ASP A 31 -0.61 -16.78 6.47
N ARG A 32 -0.43 -17.64 7.48
CA ARG A 32 -0.75 -19.07 7.40
C ARG A 32 -2.22 -19.34 7.09
N ALA A 33 -3.13 -18.62 7.75
CA ALA A 33 -4.56 -18.77 7.49
C ALA A 33 -4.91 -18.20 6.11
N ALA A 34 -4.29 -17.09 5.70
CA ALA A 34 -4.49 -16.55 4.37
C ALA A 34 -4.05 -17.53 3.27
N ALA A 35 -2.89 -18.17 3.43
CA ALA A 35 -2.39 -19.19 2.51
C ALA A 35 -3.27 -20.44 2.48
N ALA A 36 -3.66 -20.96 3.65
CA ALA A 36 -4.52 -22.15 3.76
C ALA A 36 -5.90 -21.95 3.14
N PHE A 37 -6.43 -20.72 3.19
CA PHE A 37 -7.73 -20.35 2.60
C PHE A 37 -7.62 -19.75 1.18
N GLY A 38 -6.42 -19.64 0.62
CA GLY A 38 -6.22 -19.07 -0.72
C GLY A 38 -6.65 -17.61 -0.85
N CYS A 39 -6.47 -16.80 0.19
CA CYS A 39 -6.89 -15.40 0.17
C CYS A 39 -6.10 -14.59 -0.86
N ASN A 40 -6.82 -13.86 -1.72
CA ASN A 40 -6.27 -13.02 -2.79
C ASN A 40 -6.63 -11.54 -2.61
N VAL A 41 -6.50 -11.00 -1.38
CA VAL A 41 -6.78 -9.57 -1.17
C VAL A 41 -5.59 -8.70 -1.54
N GLU A 42 -5.88 -7.49 -1.99
CA GLU A 42 -4.85 -6.53 -2.38
C GLU A 42 -4.00 -6.10 -1.17
N LEU A 43 -2.73 -6.48 -1.16
CA LEU A 43 -1.77 -6.11 -0.11
C LEU A 43 -1.01 -4.81 -0.43
N THR A 44 -1.08 -4.34 -1.67
CA THR A 44 -0.38 -3.14 -2.17
C THR A 44 -1.38 -2.22 -2.82
N LYS A 45 -1.53 -1.00 -2.31
CA LYS A 45 -2.39 0.03 -2.89
C LYS A 45 -1.54 1.16 -3.47
N LYS A 46 -1.79 1.50 -4.73
CA LYS A 46 -1.18 2.63 -5.44
C LYS A 46 -2.19 3.77 -5.54
N GLU A 47 -1.76 4.99 -5.27
CA GLU A 47 -2.58 6.20 -5.35
C GLU A 47 -1.78 7.32 -6.01
N GLU A 48 -2.48 8.21 -6.71
CA GLU A 48 -1.87 9.42 -7.29
C GLU A 48 -1.53 10.42 -6.18
N CYS A 49 -0.39 11.09 -6.32
CA CYS A 49 0.05 12.14 -5.41
C CYS A 49 0.55 13.35 -6.19
N MET A 50 0.50 14.51 -5.53
CA MET A 50 1.04 15.75 -6.06
C MET A 50 2.05 16.27 -5.03
N GLU A 51 3.33 16.26 -5.37
CA GLU A 51 4.37 16.89 -4.55
C GLU A 51 4.68 18.27 -5.13
N VAL A 52 4.81 19.25 -4.24
CA VAL A 52 5.30 20.57 -4.61
C VAL A 52 6.79 20.55 -4.32
N GLY A 53 7.60 20.57 -5.38
CA GLY A 53 9.06 20.60 -5.24
C GLY A 53 9.54 21.85 -4.49
N PRO A 54 10.79 21.85 -4.00
CA PRO A 54 11.37 23.06 -3.44
C PRO A 54 11.43 24.13 -4.54
N ASN A 55 10.81 25.28 -4.26
CA ASN A 55 10.83 26.50 -5.09
C ASN A 55 12.27 26.92 -5.40
#